data_AF-A0A2S6GDN2-F1
#
_entry.id   AF-A0A2S6GDN2-F1
#
_cell.length_a   1.000
_cell.length_b   1.000
_cell.length_c   1.000
_cell.angle_alpha   90.00
_cell.angle_beta   90.00
_cell.angle_gamma   90.00
#
_symmetry.space_group_name_H-M   'P 1'
#
loop_
_entity.id
_entity.type
_entity.pdbx_description
1 polymer ?
#
loop_
_entity_poly.entity_id
_entity_poly.type
_entity_poly.pdbx_seq_one_letter_code
_entity_poly.pdbx_strand_id
1 'polypeptide(L)'
;MCAVTRYAWADTAFDLAWTLAVTTGRTEQEVLAAYGVRDDAQPTDLTFEAALEQRNEHFDDYGLLQLTRRGQHLLAIEPNGWVGNAPEVARTLSRPSGVFLSVYWSANGDHQIVQARDGQLTARFDPTFIGQPAGANDMLPGWCEPEDFPLDHLKSASLAAVERVTGLAFDDSWLTAPVPTYRLPV
;
A
#
# COMPACT_ATOMS: atom_id res chain seq x y z
N MET A 1 7.88 20.99 -8.58
CA MET A 1 8.66 20.15 -7.65
C MET A 1 8.48 18.72 -8.13
N CYS A 2 9.55 17.95 -8.36
CA CYS A 2 9.41 16.55 -8.80
C CYS A 2 8.70 15.76 -7.70
N ALA A 3 7.74 14.88 -8.05
CA ALA A 3 6.96 14.13 -7.06
C ALA A 3 7.86 13.33 -6.10
N VAL A 4 8.98 12.80 -6.59
CA VAL A 4 10.00 12.11 -5.77
C VAL A 4 10.53 13.02 -4.64
N THR A 5 10.77 14.31 -4.90
CA THR A 5 11.26 15.26 -3.89
C THR A 5 10.26 15.49 -2.76
N ARG A 6 8.95 15.41 -3.03
CA ARG A 6 7.90 15.50 -1.99
C ARG A 6 8.00 14.35 -0.99
N TYR A 7 8.36 13.15 -1.47
CA TYR A 7 8.37 11.94 -0.67
C TYR A 7 9.75 11.57 -0.12
N ALA A 8 10.75 12.46 -0.24
CA ALA A 8 12.12 12.19 0.21
C ALA A 8 12.23 11.82 1.70
N TRP A 9 11.27 12.26 2.53
CA TRP A 9 11.17 11.86 3.93
C TRP A 9 11.08 10.33 4.11
N ALA A 10 10.44 9.62 3.18
CA ALA A 10 10.21 8.18 3.26
C ALA A 10 11.53 7.40 3.17
N ASP A 11 12.50 7.89 2.39
CA ASP A 11 13.82 7.26 2.26
C ASP A 11 14.62 7.31 3.58
N THR A 12 14.32 8.30 4.44
CA THR A 12 14.93 8.47 5.77
C THR A 12 14.09 7.93 6.93
N ALA A 13 12.87 7.47 6.67
CA ALA A 13 12.00 6.82 7.65
C ALA A 13 12.41 5.34 7.80
N PHE A 14 13.50 5.08 8.51
CA PHE A 14 14.09 3.74 8.61
C PHE A 14 13.18 2.73 9.30
N ASP A 15 12.38 3.17 10.27
CA ASP A 15 11.45 2.32 11.02
C ASP A 15 10.10 2.10 10.30
N LEU A 16 9.88 2.78 9.17
CA LEU A 16 8.65 2.63 8.40
C LEU A 16 8.71 1.35 7.56
N ALA A 17 8.00 0.32 8.02
CA ALA A 17 7.67 -0.89 7.29
C ALA A 17 6.14 -1.02 7.20
N TRP A 18 5.61 -1.20 6.00
CA TRP A 18 4.16 -1.13 5.77
C TRP A 18 3.74 -1.58 4.37
N THR A 19 2.45 -1.76 4.20
CA THR A 19 1.77 -1.67 2.90
C THR A 19 0.88 -0.44 2.89
N LEU A 20 0.95 0.35 1.81
CA LEU A 20 -0.03 1.38 1.47
C LEU A 20 -0.75 0.95 0.21
N ALA A 21 -2.07 0.83 0.27
CA ALA A 21 -2.92 0.55 -0.88
C ALA A 21 -3.96 1.64 -1.09
N VAL A 22 -4.18 2.01 -2.35
CA VAL A 22 -5.17 3.01 -2.77
C VAL A 22 -6.14 2.35 -3.74
N THR A 23 -7.44 2.51 -3.47
CA THR A 23 -8.51 2.05 -4.35
C THR A 23 -9.56 3.12 -4.59
N THR A 24 -10.26 3.02 -5.74
CA THR A 24 -11.36 3.91 -6.15
C THR A 24 -12.58 3.10 -6.52
N GLY A 25 -13.77 3.69 -6.39
CA GLY A 25 -15.02 3.04 -6.81
C GLY A 25 -15.50 1.93 -5.88
N ARG A 26 -14.90 1.84 -4.68
CA ARG A 26 -15.25 0.89 -3.62
C ARG A 26 -15.78 1.59 -2.38
N THR A 27 -16.57 0.84 -1.62
CA THR A 27 -17.02 1.19 -0.27
C THR A 27 -16.02 0.69 0.76
N GLU A 28 -16.05 1.26 1.97
CA GLU A 28 -15.19 0.81 3.08
C GLU A 28 -15.46 -0.65 3.43
N GLN A 29 -16.73 -1.06 3.47
CA GLN A 29 -17.11 -2.44 3.75
C GLN A 29 -16.53 -3.44 2.72
N GLU A 30 -16.52 -3.10 1.43
CA GLU A 30 -15.90 -3.94 0.40
C GLU A 30 -14.39 -4.06 0.58
N VAL A 31 -13.71 -2.98 1.02
CA VAL A 31 -12.28 -3.02 1.34
C VAL A 31 -12.02 -3.91 2.54
N LEU A 32 -12.76 -3.70 3.64
CA LEU A 32 -12.65 -4.51 4.85
C LEU A 32 -12.85 -6.01 4.56
N ALA A 33 -13.90 -6.34 3.79
CA ALA A 33 -14.17 -7.72 3.39
C ALA A 33 -13.06 -8.33 2.53
N ALA A 34 -12.50 -7.57 1.57
CA ALA A 34 -11.40 -8.05 0.73
C ALA A 34 -10.11 -8.31 1.52
N TYR A 35 -9.91 -7.59 2.63
CA TYR A 35 -8.79 -7.80 3.56
C TYR A 35 -9.09 -8.90 4.60
N GLY A 36 -10.30 -9.46 4.64
CA GLY A 36 -10.68 -10.50 5.60
C GLY A 36 -11.04 -9.98 6.99
N VAL A 37 -11.31 -8.68 7.14
CA VAL A 37 -11.86 -8.13 8.38
C VAL A 37 -13.24 -8.73 8.62
N ARG A 38 -13.51 -9.17 9.85
CA ARG A 38 -14.81 -9.73 10.24
C ARG A 38 -15.91 -8.67 10.16
N ASP A 39 -17.10 -9.07 9.72
CA ASP A 39 -18.26 -8.17 9.58
C ASP A 39 -18.68 -7.48 10.89
N ASP A 40 -18.39 -8.09 12.05
CA ASP A 40 -18.71 -7.57 13.37
C ASP A 40 -17.56 -6.76 14.01
N ALA A 41 -16.43 -6.62 13.32
CA ALA A 41 -15.27 -5.93 13.84
C ALA A 41 -15.56 -4.44 14.09
N GLN A 42 -15.30 -3.99 15.31
CA GLN A 42 -15.34 -2.58 15.66
C GLN A 42 -13.93 -1.99 15.53
N PRO A 43 -13.77 -0.83 14.86
CA PRO A 43 -12.47 -0.20 14.78
C PRO A 43 -12.07 0.41 16.12
N THR A 44 -10.76 0.55 16.31
CA THR A 44 -10.16 1.45 17.30
C THR A 44 -9.41 2.54 16.54
N ASP A 45 -9.58 3.80 16.93
CA ASP A 45 -8.82 4.89 16.31
C ASP A 45 -7.38 4.90 16.84
N LEU A 46 -6.42 4.69 15.96
CA LEU A 46 -4.99 4.66 16.29
C LEU A 46 -4.19 5.49 15.29
N THR A 47 -3.14 6.15 15.78
CA THR A 47 -2.07 6.67 14.91
C THR A 47 -1.27 5.51 14.31
N PHE A 48 -0.50 5.74 13.25
CA PHE A 48 0.35 4.69 12.66
C PHE A 48 1.33 4.10 13.69
N GLU A 49 1.97 4.94 14.51
CA GLU A 49 2.93 4.51 15.53
C GLU A 49 2.28 3.56 16.57
N ALA A 50 1.17 3.98 17.18
CA ALA A 50 0.41 3.14 18.11
C ALA A 50 -0.08 1.81 17.48
N ALA A 51 -0.49 1.83 16.20
CA ALA A 51 -0.88 0.60 15.51
C ALA A 51 0.34 -0.30 15.24
N LEU A 52 1.49 0.26 14.87
CA LEU A 52 2.73 -0.50 14.70
C LEU A 52 3.20 -1.14 16.01
N GLU A 53 3.16 -0.39 17.12
CA GLU A 53 3.46 -0.90 18.46
C GLU A 53 2.55 -2.07 18.83
N GLN A 54 1.22 -1.88 18.74
CA GLN A 54 0.25 -2.94 19.02
C GLN A 54 0.46 -4.18 18.13
N ARG A 55 0.73 -3.99 16.83
CA ARG A 55 1.02 -5.10 15.92
C ARG A 55 2.29 -5.85 16.34
N ASN A 56 3.32 -5.15 16.81
CA ASN A 56 4.56 -5.79 17.25
C ASN A 56 4.39 -6.56 18.56
N GLU A 57 3.55 -6.09 19.47
CA GLU A 57 3.17 -6.81 20.70
C GLU A 57 2.36 -8.09 20.40
N HIS A 58 1.61 -8.10 19.31
CA HIS A 58 0.66 -9.15 18.93
C HIS A 58 0.98 -9.81 17.58
N PHE A 59 2.26 -9.87 17.21
CA PHE A 59 2.69 -10.25 15.86
C PHE A 59 2.13 -11.61 15.37
N ASP A 60 1.98 -12.57 16.27
CA ASP A 60 1.48 -13.92 15.97
C ASP A 60 -0.06 -14.06 16.11
N ASP A 61 -0.75 -13.04 16.62
CA ASP A 61 -2.19 -13.12 16.93
C ASP A 61 -3.08 -12.55 15.84
N TYR A 62 -2.67 -11.44 15.21
CA TYR A 62 -3.43 -10.72 14.18
C TYR A 62 -2.57 -9.65 13.46
N GLY A 63 -2.99 -9.31 12.24
CA GLY A 63 -2.53 -8.09 11.54
C GLY A 63 -3.39 -6.88 11.88
N LEU A 64 -2.99 -5.69 11.43
CA LEU A 64 -3.77 -4.47 11.55
C LEU A 64 -3.95 -3.77 10.19
N LEU A 65 -5.16 -3.25 9.99
CA LEU A 65 -5.53 -2.45 8.82
C LEU A 65 -6.12 -1.12 9.27
N GLN A 66 -5.46 -0.03 8.89
CA GLN A 66 -6.00 1.32 8.96
C GLN A 66 -6.74 1.64 7.67
N LEU A 67 -7.99 2.09 7.77
CA LEU A 67 -8.81 2.43 6.59
C LEU A 67 -9.31 3.87 6.70
N THR A 68 -9.01 4.69 5.69
CA THR A 68 -9.47 6.07 5.65
C THR A 68 -9.86 6.52 4.24
N ARG A 69 -10.76 7.50 4.17
CA ARG A 69 -11.24 8.08 2.92
C ARG A 69 -10.58 9.44 2.65
N ARG A 70 -10.18 9.65 1.39
CA ARG A 70 -9.61 10.91 0.88
C ARG A 70 -10.26 11.25 -0.48
N GLY A 71 -11.36 11.99 -0.42
CA GLY A 71 -12.20 12.25 -1.59
C GLY A 71 -12.79 10.95 -2.16
N GLN A 72 -12.45 10.64 -3.41
CA GLN A 72 -12.88 9.40 -4.09
C GLN A 72 -11.99 8.17 -3.80
N HIS A 73 -10.92 8.36 -3.04
CA HIS A 73 -9.95 7.30 -2.74
C HIS A 73 -10.21 6.71 -1.36
N LEU A 74 -10.10 5.39 -1.26
CA LEU A 74 -9.94 4.67 0.00
C LEU A 74 -8.48 4.26 0.12
N LEU A 75 -7.90 4.56 1.28
CA LEU A 75 -6.55 4.21 1.64
C LEU A 75 -6.58 3.11 2.69
N ALA A 76 -5.96 1.98 2.36
CA ALA A 76 -5.69 0.89 3.28
C ALA A 76 -4.20 0.93 3.64
N ILE A 77 -3.90 1.08 4.93
CA ILE A 77 -2.54 1.10 5.45
C ILE A 77 -2.37 -0.06 6.42
N GLU A 78 -1.35 -0.87 6.21
CA GLU A 78 -1.02 -2.00 7.08
C GLU A 78 0.32 -1.75 7.76
N PRO A 79 0.35 -1.38 9.05
CA PRO A 79 1.60 -1.27 9.81
C PRO A 79 2.31 -2.62 9.84
N ASN A 80 3.43 -2.70 9.12
CA ASN A 80 4.23 -3.92 8.95
C ASN A 80 3.40 -5.16 8.53
N GLY A 81 2.38 -4.94 7.67
CA GLY A 81 1.56 -5.98 7.04
C GLY A 81 1.68 -5.99 5.51
N TRP A 82 1.10 -7.00 4.87
CA TRP A 82 1.32 -7.30 3.44
C TRP A 82 0.09 -7.77 2.66
N VAL A 83 -1.09 -7.87 3.27
CA VAL A 83 -2.31 -8.42 2.65
C VAL A 83 -2.69 -7.66 1.39
N GLY A 84 -2.56 -6.33 1.39
CA GLY A 84 -2.79 -5.45 0.24
C GLY A 84 -1.87 -5.69 -0.95
N ASN A 85 -0.81 -6.48 -0.77
CA ASN A 85 0.06 -6.90 -1.86
C ASN A 85 -0.47 -8.15 -2.59
N ALA A 86 -1.47 -8.84 -2.04
CA ALA A 86 -1.97 -10.05 -2.65
C ALA A 86 -2.73 -9.77 -3.97
N PRO A 87 -2.43 -10.49 -5.08
CA PRO A 87 -3.09 -10.29 -6.37
C PRO A 87 -4.61 -10.37 -6.34
N GLU A 88 -5.16 -11.25 -5.52
CA GLU A 88 -6.60 -11.44 -5.35
C GLU A 88 -7.26 -10.22 -4.69
N VAL A 89 -6.60 -9.56 -3.75
CA VAL A 89 -7.06 -8.30 -3.15
C VAL A 89 -7.08 -7.23 -4.23
N ALA A 90 -6.00 -7.09 -5.00
CA ALA A 90 -5.92 -6.12 -6.09
C ALA A 90 -7.00 -6.33 -7.16
N ARG A 91 -7.16 -7.57 -7.64
CA ARG A 91 -8.22 -7.91 -8.62
C ARG A 91 -9.61 -7.69 -8.05
N THR A 92 -9.84 -8.04 -6.78
CA THR A 92 -11.14 -7.85 -6.15
C THR A 92 -11.44 -6.36 -6.07
N LEU A 93 -10.54 -5.55 -5.51
CA LEU A 93 -10.81 -4.14 -5.24
C LEU A 93 -10.82 -3.26 -6.48
N SER A 94 -10.22 -3.67 -7.60
CA SER A 94 -10.30 -2.95 -8.88
C SER A 94 -11.56 -3.26 -9.72
N ARG A 95 -12.38 -4.26 -9.36
CA ARG A 95 -13.64 -4.57 -10.06
C ARG A 95 -14.79 -3.58 -9.72
N PRO A 96 -15.88 -3.57 -10.51
CA PRO A 96 -15.90 -3.94 -11.92
C PRO A 96 -15.21 -2.88 -12.79
N SER A 97 -15.14 -1.64 -12.30
CA SER A 97 -14.40 -0.55 -12.91
C SER A 97 -13.70 0.26 -11.82
N GLY A 98 -12.38 0.40 -11.91
CA GLY A 98 -11.59 1.07 -10.89
C GLY A 98 -10.09 0.74 -10.97
N VAL A 99 -9.31 1.47 -10.17
CA VAL A 99 -7.88 1.23 -9.99
C VAL A 99 -7.62 0.77 -8.56
N PHE A 100 -6.77 -0.24 -8.42
CA PHE A 100 -6.10 -0.59 -7.18
C PHE A 100 -4.60 -0.48 -7.42
N LEU A 101 -3.89 0.17 -6.50
CA LEU A 101 -2.44 0.17 -6.47
C LEU A 101 -1.98 0.02 -5.02
N SER A 102 -1.07 -0.92 -4.76
CA SER A 102 -0.35 -1.01 -3.50
C SER A 102 1.15 -0.89 -3.69
N VAL A 103 1.79 -0.31 -2.69
CA VAL A 103 3.24 -0.29 -2.50
C VAL A 103 3.54 -0.88 -1.14
N TYR A 104 4.55 -1.72 -1.09
CA TYR A 104 5.01 -2.38 0.13
C TYR A 104 6.51 -2.19 0.26
N TRP A 105 6.95 -2.00 1.50
CA TRP A 105 8.33 -2.27 1.86
C TRP A 105 8.48 -2.77 3.29
N SER A 106 9.46 -3.66 3.49
CA SER A 106 9.75 -4.29 4.77
C SER A 106 10.94 -3.65 5.48
N ALA A 107 11.08 -3.91 6.78
CA ALA A 107 12.28 -3.55 7.53
C ALA A 107 13.53 -4.32 7.05
N ASN A 108 13.34 -5.43 6.32
CA ASN A 108 14.42 -6.25 5.77
C ASN A 108 14.84 -5.83 4.35
N GLY A 109 14.22 -4.79 3.80
CA GLY A 109 14.55 -4.26 2.46
C GLY A 109 13.80 -4.94 1.31
N ASP A 110 12.73 -5.70 1.58
CA ASP A 110 11.86 -6.19 0.51
C ASP A 110 11.00 -5.06 -0.02
N HIS A 111 10.78 -5.01 -1.33
CA HIS A 111 9.88 -4.06 -1.98
C HIS A 111 8.95 -4.75 -2.96
N GLN A 112 7.73 -4.26 -3.09
CA GLN A 112 6.80 -4.81 -4.08
C GLN A 112 5.70 -3.80 -4.40
N ILE A 113 5.42 -3.62 -5.70
CA ILE A 113 4.30 -2.82 -6.20
C ILE A 113 3.33 -3.75 -6.91
N VAL A 114 2.03 -3.59 -6.63
CA VAL A 114 0.95 -4.34 -7.28
C VAL A 114 -0.10 -3.38 -7.79
N GLN A 115 -0.51 -3.55 -9.05
CA GLN A 115 -1.56 -2.77 -9.68
C GLN A 115 -2.60 -3.70 -10.30
N ALA A 116 -3.87 -3.34 -10.13
CA ALA A 116 -4.95 -3.89 -10.90
C ALA A 116 -5.88 -2.80 -11.43
N ARG A 117 -6.45 -3.03 -12.62
CA ARG A 117 -7.46 -2.20 -13.24
C ARG A 117 -8.59 -3.09 -13.73
N ASP A 118 -9.82 -2.73 -13.39
CA ASP A 118 -11.04 -3.42 -13.82
C ASP A 118 -10.99 -4.95 -13.57
N GLY A 119 -10.36 -5.36 -12.47
CA GLY A 119 -10.21 -6.76 -12.09
C GLY A 119 -9.07 -7.53 -12.75
N GLN A 120 -8.24 -6.87 -13.56
CA GLN A 120 -7.05 -7.46 -14.18
C GLN A 120 -5.79 -6.92 -13.51
N LEU A 121 -4.84 -7.80 -13.18
CA LEU A 121 -3.52 -7.34 -12.78
C LEU A 121 -2.85 -6.68 -13.99
N THR A 122 -2.29 -5.49 -13.76
CA THR A 122 -1.51 -4.75 -14.76
C THR A 122 -0.08 -4.49 -14.30
N ALA A 123 0.21 -4.68 -13.01
CA ALA A 123 1.57 -4.65 -12.49
C ALA A 123 1.71 -5.59 -11.28
N ARG A 124 2.87 -6.22 -11.17
CA ARG A 124 3.37 -6.91 -9.98
C ARG A 124 4.88 -7.01 -10.12
N PHE A 125 5.64 -6.15 -9.47
CA PHE A 125 7.10 -6.19 -9.58
C PHE A 125 7.77 -5.65 -8.31
N ASP A 126 9.01 -6.06 -8.08
CA ASP A 126 9.90 -5.43 -7.11
C ASP A 126 10.67 -4.29 -7.81
N PRO A 127 10.51 -3.02 -7.37
CA PRO A 127 11.13 -1.87 -8.01
C PRO A 127 12.67 -1.90 -7.98
N THR A 128 13.29 -2.74 -7.13
CA THR A 128 14.75 -2.93 -7.04
C THR A 128 15.35 -3.51 -8.32
N PHE A 129 14.55 -4.26 -9.09
CA PHE A 129 15.02 -5.00 -10.27
C PHE A 129 14.60 -4.37 -11.62
N ILE A 130 14.07 -3.15 -11.63
CA ILE A 130 13.69 -2.50 -12.90
C ILE A 130 14.95 -2.27 -13.75
N GLY A 131 14.83 -2.59 -15.05
CA GLY A 131 15.97 -2.58 -15.99
C GLY A 131 16.78 -3.87 -15.99
N GLN A 132 16.46 -4.83 -15.11
CA GLN A 132 16.95 -6.20 -15.17
C GLN A 132 15.93 -7.11 -15.86
N PRO A 133 16.33 -8.31 -16.34
CA PRO A 133 15.38 -9.29 -16.82
C PRO A 133 14.31 -9.58 -15.77
N ALA A 134 13.04 -9.41 -16.13
CA ALA A 134 11.91 -9.62 -15.24
C ALA A 134 11.93 -11.05 -14.66
N GLY A 135 11.68 -11.17 -13.35
CA GLY A 135 11.50 -12.47 -12.71
C GLY A 135 10.29 -13.21 -13.28
N ALA A 136 10.21 -14.53 -13.04
CA ALA A 136 9.14 -15.37 -13.60
C ALA A 136 7.72 -14.93 -13.21
N ASN A 137 7.57 -14.17 -12.13
CA ASN A 137 6.29 -13.65 -11.64
C ASN A 137 6.16 -12.13 -11.78
N ASP A 138 7.16 -11.47 -12.36
CA ASP A 138 7.12 -10.02 -12.55
C ASP A 138 6.25 -9.64 -13.74
N MET A 139 5.42 -8.64 -13.51
CA MET A 139 4.59 -7.98 -14.50
C MET A 139 4.91 -6.50 -14.42
N LEU A 140 5.78 -6.04 -15.32
CA LEU A 140 6.13 -4.64 -15.45
C LEU A 140 5.04 -3.91 -16.26
N PRO A 141 4.51 -2.79 -15.74
CA PRO A 141 3.53 -2.01 -16.48
C PRO A 141 4.22 -1.11 -17.51
N GLY A 142 3.54 -0.80 -18.61
CA GLY A 142 4.09 0.07 -19.67
C GLY A 142 4.30 1.54 -19.31
N TRP A 143 4.08 1.92 -18.05
CA TRP A 143 4.37 3.26 -17.54
C TRP A 143 5.67 3.33 -16.73
N CYS A 144 6.32 2.18 -16.47
CA CYS A 144 7.48 2.07 -15.61
C CYS A 144 8.77 1.99 -16.44
N GLU A 145 9.69 2.90 -16.17
CA GLU A 145 11.04 2.90 -16.75
C GLU A 145 12.11 2.77 -15.64
N PRO A 146 13.32 2.28 -15.92
CA PRO A 146 14.39 2.13 -14.91
C PRO A 146 14.71 3.41 -14.13
N GLU A 147 14.71 4.56 -14.80
CA GLU A 147 14.95 5.87 -14.19
C GLU A 147 13.86 6.33 -13.21
N ASP A 148 12.67 5.73 -13.23
CA ASP A 148 11.59 6.08 -12.31
C ASP A 148 11.87 5.60 -10.88
N PHE A 149 12.72 4.58 -10.70
CA PHE A 149 12.97 3.91 -9.41
C PHE A 149 14.47 3.79 -9.11
N PRO A 150 15.18 4.92 -8.88
CA PRO A 150 16.57 4.87 -8.48
C PRO A 150 16.72 4.20 -7.10
N LEU A 151 17.73 3.33 -6.96
CA LEU A 151 17.93 2.48 -5.78
C LEU A 151 18.01 3.26 -4.46
N ASP A 152 18.62 4.44 -4.46
CA ASP A 152 18.76 5.29 -3.27
C ASP A 152 17.46 6.01 -2.88
N HIS A 153 16.39 5.88 -3.69
CA HIS A 153 15.11 6.58 -3.52
C HIS A 153 13.90 5.67 -3.77
N LEU A 154 14.02 4.37 -3.55
CA LEU A 154 12.95 3.40 -3.85
C LEU A 154 11.63 3.72 -3.13
N LYS A 155 11.68 4.18 -1.86
CA LYS A 155 10.48 4.47 -1.07
C LYS A 155 9.79 5.72 -1.58
N SER A 156 10.54 6.79 -1.82
CA SER A 156 9.99 8.03 -2.38
C SER A 156 9.48 7.88 -3.82
N ALA A 157 10.18 7.11 -4.66
CA ALA A 157 9.73 6.73 -6.00
C ALA A 157 8.44 5.89 -5.98
N SER A 158 8.31 4.96 -5.04
CA SER A 158 7.09 4.15 -4.87
C SER A 158 5.88 5.02 -4.51
N LEU A 159 6.02 5.98 -3.60
CA LEU A 159 4.97 6.95 -3.28
C LEU A 159 4.65 7.88 -4.46
N ALA A 160 5.65 8.31 -5.23
CA ALA A 160 5.44 9.06 -6.45
C ALA A 160 4.65 8.25 -7.50
N ALA A 161 4.87 6.93 -7.59
CA ALA A 161 4.08 6.04 -8.43
C ALA A 161 2.62 5.97 -7.97
N VAL A 162 2.35 5.96 -6.66
CA VAL A 162 0.99 6.07 -6.11
C VAL A 162 0.29 7.33 -6.61
N GLU A 163 0.93 8.49 -6.46
CA GLU A 163 0.37 9.76 -6.93
C GLU A 163 0.15 9.77 -8.44
N ARG A 164 1.14 9.32 -9.23
CA ARG A 164 1.06 9.27 -10.70
C ARG A 164 -0.10 8.40 -11.19
N VAL A 165 -0.31 7.24 -10.57
CA VAL A 165 -1.30 6.24 -11.03
C VAL A 165 -2.71 6.56 -10.56
N THR A 166 -2.84 7.07 -9.34
CA THR A 166 -4.14 7.24 -8.68
C THR A 166 -4.60 8.70 -8.63
N GLY A 167 -3.68 9.65 -8.79
CA GLY A 167 -3.94 11.08 -8.59
C GLY A 167 -3.96 11.49 -7.11
N LEU A 168 -3.73 10.57 -6.18
CA LEU A 168 -3.68 10.86 -4.75
C LEU A 168 -2.24 11.13 -4.31
N ALA A 169 -1.95 12.39 -3.95
CA ALA A 169 -0.71 12.73 -3.26
C ALA A 169 -0.81 12.28 -1.79
N PHE A 170 0.14 11.46 -1.34
CA PHE A 170 0.20 11.04 0.07
C PHE A 170 0.71 12.21 0.93
N ASP A 171 0.13 12.37 2.12
CA ASP A 171 0.54 13.37 3.10
C ASP A 171 1.04 12.64 4.35
N ASP A 172 2.30 12.86 4.72
CA ASP A 172 2.94 12.19 5.86
C ASP A 172 2.28 12.57 7.19
N SER A 173 1.58 13.70 7.25
CA SER A 173 0.79 14.07 8.41
C SER A 173 -0.31 13.04 8.72
N TRP A 174 -0.74 12.25 7.73
CA TRP A 174 -1.75 11.21 7.92
C TRP A 174 -1.26 10.08 8.84
N LEU A 175 0.05 9.88 8.98
CA LEU A 175 0.61 8.86 9.89
C LEU A 175 0.43 9.25 11.37
N THR A 176 0.35 10.54 11.65
CA THR A 176 0.20 11.08 13.02
C THR A 176 -1.27 11.29 13.44
N ALA A 177 -2.21 11.20 12.50
CA ALA A 177 -3.63 11.33 12.79
C ALA A 177 -4.20 9.97 13.25
N PRO A 178 -5.02 9.92 14.32
CA PRO A 178 -5.79 8.73 14.63
C PRO A 178 -6.75 8.38 13.50
N VAL A 179 -6.75 7.12 13.07
CA VAL A 179 -7.64 6.60 12.02
C VAL A 179 -8.26 5.25 12.42
N PRO A 180 -9.47 4.92 11.91
CA PRO A 180 -10.11 3.64 12.18
C PRO A 180 -9.20 2.47 11.83
N THR A 181 -8.88 1.67 12.85
CA THR A 181 -7.96 0.53 12.75
C THR A 181 -8.68 -0.75 13.10
N TYR A 182 -8.58 -1.74 12.21
CA TYR A 182 -9.24 -3.04 12.29
C TYR A 182 -8.21 -4.16 12.45
N ARG A 183 -8.60 -5.24 13.13
CA ARG A 183 -7.79 -6.46 13.19
C ARG A 183 -8.00 -7.33 11.96
N LEU A 184 -6.91 -7.84 11.42
CA LEU A 184 -6.87 -8.83 10.36
C LEU A 184 -6.59 -10.21 10.96
N PRO A 185 -7.30 -11.27 10.57
CA PRO A 185 -6.90 -12.62 10.95
C PRO A 185 -5.54 -12.96 10.35
N VAL A 186 -4.72 -13.70 11.11
CA VAL A 186 -3.51 -14.38 10.61
C VAL A 186 -3.88 -15.64 9.83
#